data_AF-A0A614UPN3-F1
#
_entry.id   AF-A0A614UPN3-F1
#
_cell.length_a   1.000
_cell.length_b   1.000
_cell.length_c   1.000
_cell.angle_alpha   90.00
_cell.angle_beta   90.00
_cell.angle_gamma   90.00
#
_symmetry.space_group_name_H-M   'P 1'
#
loop_
_entity.id
_entity.type
_entity.pdbx_description
1 polymer ?
#
loop_
_entity_poly.entity_id
_entity_poly.type
_entity_poly.pdbx_seq_one_letter_code
_entity_poly.pdbx_strand_id
1 'polypeptide(L)'
;MQIGGIKALRDKEICNILQVKSVSNWIGQVKKVSANSDGKGVLALSLPSGILIKTWNNSFSDTRYNTLMEPGTEIFNRASELSVGDVVYFSGTFFEDNDNCILESSLSLSGKVKEPEFIFRFSDIRKYQQ
;
A
#
# COMPACT_ATOMS: atom_id res chain seq x y z
N MET A 1 5.97 -23.36 -13.08
CA MET A 1 5.96 -22.57 -14.34
C MET A 1 4.68 -21.76 -14.52
N GLN A 2 3.48 -22.35 -14.41
CA GLN A 2 2.21 -21.64 -14.65
C GLN A 2 1.99 -20.37 -13.79
N ILE A 3 2.16 -20.45 -12.47
CA ILE A 3 1.96 -19.29 -11.56
C ILE A 3 2.93 -18.14 -11.88
N GLY A 4 4.18 -18.46 -12.22
CA GLY A 4 5.16 -17.45 -12.64
C GLY A 4 4.75 -16.72 -13.93
N GLY A 5 4.18 -17.45 -14.90
CA GLY A 5 3.65 -16.85 -16.12
C GLY A 5 2.46 -15.92 -15.86
N ILE A 6 1.54 -16.32 -14.97
CA ILE A 6 0.40 -15.47 -14.55
C ILE A 6 0.90 -14.19 -13.90
N LYS A 7 1.88 -14.28 -12.98
CA LYS A 7 2.49 -13.12 -12.35
C LYS A 7 3.05 -12.17 -13.41
N ALA A 8 3.89 -12.68 -14.31
CA ALA A 8 4.55 -11.85 -15.34
C ALA A 8 3.55 -11.12 -16.26
N LEU A 9 2.47 -11.79 -16.68
CA LEU A 9 1.42 -11.16 -17.48
C LEU A 9 0.71 -10.05 -16.70
N ARG A 10 0.30 -10.32 -15.47
CA ARG A 10 -0.35 -9.34 -14.59
C ARG A 10 0.54 -8.13 -14.33
N ASP A 11 1.83 -8.34 -14.06
CA ASP A 11 2.79 -7.25 -13.84
C ASP A 11 2.85 -6.35 -15.06
N LYS A 12 2.95 -6.93 -16.26
CA LYS A 12 2.96 -6.18 -17.52
C LYS A 12 1.69 -5.33 -17.70
N GLU A 13 0.52 -5.89 -17.41
CA GLU A 13 -0.75 -5.15 -17.51
C GLU A 13 -0.84 -4.01 -16.49
N ILE A 14 -0.38 -4.23 -15.26
CA ILE A 14 -0.31 -3.17 -14.25
C ILE A 14 0.59 -2.04 -14.73
N CYS A 15 1.72 -2.35 -15.35
CA CYS A 15 2.63 -1.35 -15.87
C CYS A 15 2.03 -0.56 -17.04
N ASN A 16 1.18 -1.19 -17.85
CA ASN A 16 0.46 -0.49 -18.90
C ASN A 16 -0.58 0.49 -18.32
N ILE A 17 -1.26 0.12 -17.23
CA ILE A 17 -2.33 0.92 -16.61
C ILE A 17 -1.74 2.05 -15.74
N LEU A 18 -0.77 1.75 -14.89
CA LEU A 18 -0.17 2.69 -13.94
C LEU A 18 1.05 3.42 -14.53
N GLN A 19 0.82 4.13 -15.64
CA GLN A 19 1.83 5.04 -16.22
C GLN A 19 2.20 6.17 -15.25
N VAL A 20 1.23 6.58 -14.43
CA VAL A 20 1.42 7.54 -13.34
C VAL A 20 1.29 6.79 -12.02
N LYS A 21 2.33 6.86 -11.18
CA LYS A 21 2.42 6.13 -9.90
C LYS A 21 1.66 6.82 -8.77
N SER A 22 1.20 8.05 -8.98
CA SER A 22 0.38 8.79 -8.02
C SER A 22 -1.10 8.56 -8.30
N VAL A 23 -1.85 8.24 -7.25
CA VAL A 23 -3.30 8.05 -7.31
C VAL A 23 -3.99 9.04 -6.38
N SER A 24 -5.22 9.42 -6.74
CA SER A 24 -6.04 10.33 -5.95
C SER A 24 -7.43 9.76 -5.73
N ASN A 25 -7.94 9.94 -4.50
CA ASN A 25 -9.28 9.54 -4.07
C ASN A 25 -9.66 8.09 -4.40
N TRP A 26 -8.69 7.18 -4.33
CA TRP A 26 -8.97 5.76 -4.41
C TRP A 26 -9.71 5.29 -3.16
N ILE A 27 -10.49 4.22 -3.30
CA ILE A 27 -11.26 3.65 -2.20
C ILE A 27 -10.62 2.35 -1.74
N GLY A 28 -10.44 2.21 -0.44
CA GLY A 28 -9.93 0.99 0.18
C GLY A 28 -10.55 0.75 1.55
N GLN A 29 -10.39 -0.47 2.05
CA GLN A 29 -10.80 -0.85 3.41
C GLN A 29 -9.57 -1.01 4.30
N VAL A 30 -9.59 -0.43 5.50
CA VAL A 30 -8.52 -0.58 6.48
C VAL A 30 -8.40 -2.04 6.93
N LYS A 31 -7.24 -2.65 6.67
CA LYS A 31 -6.88 -3.99 7.16
C LYS A 31 -5.92 -3.95 8.34
N LYS A 32 -5.12 -2.89 8.44
CA LYS A 32 -4.21 -2.67 9.56
C LYS A 32 -4.02 -1.18 9.79
N VAL A 33 -4.07 -0.79 11.05
CA VAL A 33 -3.63 0.51 11.57
C VAL A 33 -2.89 0.24 12.87
N SER A 34 -1.64 0.65 12.97
CA SER A 34 -0.80 0.45 14.17
C SER A 34 0.37 1.43 14.19
N ALA A 35 1.24 1.32 15.18
CA ALA A 35 2.57 1.94 15.17
C ALA A 35 3.67 0.87 15.12
N ASN A 36 4.85 1.22 14.59
CA ASN A 36 6.05 0.39 14.71
C ASN A 36 6.76 0.64 16.06
N SER A 37 7.92 0.02 16.29
CA SER A 37 8.71 0.19 17.52
C SER A 37 9.21 1.61 17.77
N ASP A 38 9.25 2.44 16.73
CA ASP A 38 9.70 3.84 16.79
C ASP A 38 8.53 4.81 16.98
N GLY A 39 7.31 4.29 17.12
CA GLY A 39 6.08 5.07 17.25
C GLY A 39 5.50 5.58 15.93
N LYS A 40 6.11 5.26 14.78
CA LYS A 40 5.64 5.71 13.46
C LYS A 40 4.45 4.90 12.99
N GLY A 41 3.50 5.58 12.34
CA GLY A 41 2.26 4.98 11.87
C GLY A 41 2.48 3.97 10.73
N VAL A 42 1.83 2.82 10.86
CA VAL A 42 1.80 1.72 9.90
C VAL A 42 0.36 1.51 9.45
N LEU A 43 0.14 1.49 8.13
CA LEU A 43 -1.19 1.35 7.55
C LEU A 43 -1.18 0.31 6.42
N ALA A 44 -2.22 -0.51 6.37
CA ALA A 44 -2.53 -1.34 5.21
C ALA A 44 -4.01 -1.22 4.85
N LEU A 45 -4.28 -0.94 3.59
CA LEU A 45 -5.61 -0.94 2.99
C LEU A 45 -5.74 -2.13 2.04
N SER A 46 -6.93 -2.71 1.97
CA SER A 46 -7.31 -3.67 0.94
C SER A 46 -8.16 -2.98 -0.11
N LEU A 47 -7.84 -3.21 -1.37
CA LEU A 47 -8.75 -2.96 -2.48
C LEU A 47 -9.81 -4.08 -2.58
N PRO A 48 -10.92 -3.87 -3.31
CA PRO A 48 -11.96 -4.88 -3.48
C PRO A 48 -11.48 -6.21 -4.07
N SER A 49 -10.38 -6.20 -4.83
CA SER A 49 -9.77 -7.39 -5.44
C SER A 49 -8.87 -8.20 -4.50
N GLY A 50 -8.75 -7.80 -3.22
CA GLY A 50 -7.85 -8.45 -2.25
C GLY A 50 -6.39 -7.97 -2.32
N ILE A 51 -6.09 -7.01 -3.19
CA ILE A 51 -4.77 -6.37 -3.27
C ILE A 51 -4.55 -5.51 -2.03
N LEU A 52 -3.37 -5.63 -1.41
CA LEU A 52 -2.96 -4.79 -0.29
C LEU A 52 -2.10 -3.63 -0.75
N ILE A 53 -2.43 -2.43 -0.29
CA ILE A 53 -1.64 -1.20 -0.42
C ILE A 53 -1.22 -0.79 0.98
N LYS A 54 0.08 -0.71 1.23
CA LYS A 54 0.59 -0.58 2.60
C LYS A 54 1.87 0.23 2.69
N THR A 55 2.09 0.77 3.88
CA THR A 55 3.42 1.22 4.29
C THR A 55 4.33 0.02 4.54
N TRP A 56 5.63 0.26 4.64
CA TRP A 56 6.50 -0.63 5.40
C TRP A 56 6.05 -0.71 6.87
N ASN A 57 6.54 -1.71 7.61
CA ASN A 57 6.20 -1.91 9.02
C ASN A 57 7.39 -1.69 9.98
N ASN A 58 8.57 -1.38 9.45
CA ASN A 58 9.80 -1.18 10.22
C ASN A 58 10.70 -0.16 9.52
N SER A 59 11.48 0.60 10.30
CA SER A 59 12.30 1.70 9.76
C SER A 59 13.46 1.23 8.89
N PHE A 60 14.00 0.03 9.13
CA PHE A 60 15.11 -0.52 8.34
C PHE A 60 14.71 -0.68 6.87
N SER A 61 13.58 -1.34 6.60
CA SER A 61 13.03 -1.48 5.24
C SER A 61 12.56 -0.15 4.66
N ASP A 62 12.12 0.80 5.49
CA ASP A 62 11.53 2.07 5.04
C ASP A 62 12.55 3.16 4.67
N THR A 63 13.85 2.97 4.98
CA THR A 63 14.93 3.97 4.84
C THR A 63 14.95 4.72 3.50
N ARG A 64 14.57 4.07 2.40
CA ARG A 64 14.58 4.66 1.04
C ARG A 64 13.22 5.15 0.55
N TYR A 65 12.15 4.84 1.29
CA TYR A 65 10.78 5.00 0.82
C TYR A 65 10.01 6.05 1.64
N ASN A 66 10.30 6.17 2.94
CA ASN A 66 9.63 7.10 3.85
C ASN A 66 8.09 6.94 3.78
N THR A 67 7.63 5.70 3.89
CA THR A 67 6.20 5.35 3.89
C THR A 67 5.58 5.41 5.27
N LEU A 68 6.39 5.23 6.32
CA LEU A 68 5.93 5.32 7.70
C LEU A 68 5.47 6.74 8.02
N MET A 69 4.34 6.87 8.69
CA MET A 69 3.76 8.18 9.01
C MET A 69 4.41 8.72 10.28
N GLU A 70 5.01 9.91 10.20
CA GLU A 70 5.64 10.54 11.36
C GLU A 70 4.59 11.03 12.37
N PRO A 71 4.77 10.77 13.67
CA PRO A 71 3.86 11.28 14.71
C PRO A 71 3.65 12.79 14.63
N GLY A 72 2.41 13.23 14.86
CA GLY A 72 2.02 14.64 14.83
C GLY A 72 1.78 15.22 13.42
N THR A 73 2.06 14.47 12.35
CA THR A 73 1.65 14.87 11.01
C THR A 73 0.15 14.70 10.79
N GLU A 74 -0.43 15.47 9.88
CA GLU A 74 -1.86 15.39 9.55
C GLU A 74 -2.27 13.99 9.09
N ILE A 75 -1.45 13.34 8.26
CA ILE A 75 -1.70 11.98 7.78
C ILE A 75 -1.67 10.96 8.92
N PHE A 76 -0.73 11.09 9.87
CA PHE A 76 -0.67 10.23 11.04
C PHE A 76 -1.92 10.39 11.91
N ASN A 77 -2.33 11.63 12.19
CA ASN A 77 -3.50 11.92 13.02
C ASN A 77 -4.77 11.34 12.37
N ARG A 78 -4.98 11.57 11.07
CA ARG A 78 -6.10 10.99 10.32
C ARG A 78 -6.10 9.47 10.33
N ALA A 79 -4.93 8.85 10.11
CA ALA A 79 -4.82 7.39 10.14
C ALA A 79 -5.10 6.82 11.54
N SER A 80 -4.71 7.52 12.61
CA SER A 80 -4.88 7.07 13.99
C SER A 80 -6.35 7.02 14.47
N GLU A 81 -7.25 7.73 13.79
CA GLU A 81 -8.69 7.72 14.05
C GLU A 81 -9.44 6.57 13.34
N LEU A 82 -8.74 5.83 12.48
CA LEU A 82 -9.29 4.72 11.73
C LEU A 82 -9.34 3.45 12.57
N SER A 83 -10.29 2.58 12.24
CA SER A 83 -10.39 1.23 12.76
C SER A 83 -10.35 0.21 11.62
N VAL A 84 -9.90 -1.01 11.93
CA VAL A 84 -9.98 -2.12 10.96
C VAL A 84 -11.43 -2.30 10.52
N GLY A 85 -11.66 -2.37 9.21
CA GLY A 85 -12.99 -2.44 8.61
C GLY A 85 -13.50 -1.11 8.05
N ASP A 86 -12.96 0.03 8.49
CA ASP A 86 -13.33 1.34 7.94
C ASP A 86 -13.05 1.40 6.43
N VAL A 87 -14.00 1.95 5.68
CA VAL A 87 -13.80 2.30 4.27
C VAL A 87 -13.29 3.73 4.20
N VAL A 88 -12.29 3.99 3.38
CA VAL A 88 -11.63 5.28 3.27
C VAL A 88 -11.44 5.69 1.82
N TYR A 89 -11.45 7.00 1.59
CA TYR A 89 -10.76 7.60 0.46
C TYR A 89 -9.29 7.77 0.81
N PHE A 90 -8.39 7.46 -0.11
CA PHE A 90 -6.96 7.66 0.07
C PHE A 90 -6.29 8.18 -1.20
N SER A 91 -5.16 8.86 -1.01
CA SER A 91 -4.28 9.34 -2.08
C SER A 91 -2.83 9.09 -1.71
N GLY A 92 -1.94 9.08 -2.70
CA GLY A 92 -0.51 8.89 -2.47
C GLY A 92 0.22 8.38 -3.70
N THR A 93 1.38 7.75 -3.49
CA THR A 93 2.28 7.35 -4.56
C THR A 93 2.87 5.95 -4.35
N PHE A 94 2.86 5.15 -5.41
CA PHE A 94 3.61 3.89 -5.51
C PHE A 94 5.09 4.13 -5.81
N PHE A 95 5.94 3.19 -5.41
CA PHE A 95 7.38 3.24 -5.70
C PHE A 95 7.72 2.42 -6.92
N GLU A 96 8.75 2.84 -7.65
CA GLU A 96 9.34 2.03 -8.72
C GLU A 96 10.01 0.78 -8.17
N ASP A 97 9.93 -0.30 -8.93
CA ASP A 97 10.75 -1.49 -8.72
C ASP A 97 11.66 -1.69 -9.95
N ASN A 98 12.82 -2.29 -9.74
CA ASN A 98 13.77 -2.47 -10.83
C ASN A 98 13.31 -3.56 -11.80
N ASP A 99 12.59 -4.55 -11.28
CA ASP A 99 12.09 -5.70 -12.04
C ASP A 99 10.62 -5.54 -12.44
N ASN A 100 9.88 -4.61 -11.81
CA ASN A 100 8.45 -4.37 -12.03
C ASN A 100 8.15 -2.85 -11.98
N CYS A 101 7.10 -2.36 -12.63
CA CYS A 101 6.77 -0.91 -12.59
C CYS A 101 6.45 -0.36 -11.20
N ILE A 102 5.95 -1.20 -10.29
CA ILE A 102 5.63 -0.82 -8.91
C ILE A 102 6.15 -1.84 -7.90
N LEU A 103 6.60 -1.35 -6.74
CA LEU A 103 7.22 -2.13 -5.69
C LEU A 103 6.25 -3.08 -4.99
N GLU A 104 6.52 -4.37 -5.14
CA GLU A 104 5.75 -5.49 -4.62
C GLU A 104 6.56 -6.25 -3.55
N SER A 105 6.00 -6.41 -2.35
CA SER A 105 6.72 -6.86 -1.16
C SER A 105 6.34 -8.23 -0.63
N SER A 106 5.44 -8.98 -1.28
CA SER A 106 5.07 -10.32 -0.82
C SER A 106 6.25 -11.30 -0.94
N LEU A 107 6.39 -12.17 0.06
CA LEU A 107 7.55 -13.08 0.19
C LEU A 107 7.44 -14.33 -0.70
N SER A 108 6.25 -14.88 -0.86
CA SER A 108 6.03 -16.11 -1.63
C SER A 108 5.43 -15.82 -2.99
N LEU A 109 5.80 -16.61 -4.02
CA LEU A 109 5.22 -16.49 -5.35
C LEU A 109 3.68 -16.60 -5.35
N SER A 110 3.11 -17.42 -4.46
CA SER A 110 1.65 -17.52 -4.30
C SER A 110 1.06 -16.21 -3.76
N GLY A 111 1.72 -15.58 -2.78
CA GLY A 111 1.31 -14.28 -2.24
C GLY A 111 1.32 -13.20 -3.31
N LYS A 112 2.40 -13.12 -4.10
CA LYS A 112 2.54 -12.18 -5.23
C LYS A 112 1.41 -12.25 -6.27
N VAL A 113 0.67 -13.36 -6.33
CA VAL A 113 -0.43 -13.56 -7.29
C VAL A 113 -1.80 -13.45 -6.62
N LYS A 114 -1.99 -14.04 -5.44
CA LYS A 114 -3.30 -14.13 -4.79
C LYS A 114 -3.62 -12.93 -3.90
N GLU A 115 -2.64 -12.44 -3.16
CA GLU A 115 -2.78 -11.39 -2.17
C GLU A 115 -1.55 -10.46 -2.24
N PRO A 116 -1.30 -9.84 -3.41
CA PRO A 116 -0.09 -9.06 -3.61
C PRO A 116 -0.08 -7.84 -2.70
N GLU A 117 1.12 -7.50 -2.22
CA GLU A 117 1.36 -6.38 -1.33
C GLU A 117 2.18 -5.30 -2.04
N PHE A 118 1.58 -4.13 -2.26
CA PHE A 118 2.27 -2.99 -2.86
C PHE A 118 2.65 -1.96 -1.81
N ILE A 119 3.92 -1.55 -1.86
CA ILE A 119 4.45 -0.50 -0.99
C ILE A 119 4.01 0.87 -1.51
N PHE A 120 3.51 1.68 -0.59
CA PHE A 120 2.84 2.93 -0.91
C PHE A 120 3.09 3.99 0.16
N ARG A 121 3.24 5.24 -0.28
CA ARG A 121 3.30 6.40 0.61
C ARG A 121 2.00 7.17 0.52
N PHE A 122 1.23 7.13 1.60
CA PHE A 122 -0.02 7.86 1.72
C PHE A 122 0.24 9.37 1.85
N SER A 123 -0.50 10.17 1.08
CA SER A 123 -0.50 11.63 1.19
C SER A 123 -1.81 12.18 1.75
N ASP A 124 -2.92 11.42 1.62
CA ASP A 124 -4.21 11.74 2.23
C ASP A 124 -4.96 10.46 2.59
N ILE A 125 -5.74 10.50 3.67
CA ILE A 125 -6.68 9.45 4.05
C ILE A 125 -7.86 10.04 4.82
N ARG A 126 -9.09 9.70 4.41
CA ARG A 126 -10.32 10.22 5.01
C ARG A 126 -11.37 9.12 5.04
N LYS A 127 -12.13 9.00 6.13
CA LYS A 127 -13.25 8.05 6.19
C LYS A 127 -14.22 8.31 5.05
N TYR A 128 -14.66 7.24 4.40
CA TYR A 128 -15.71 7.28 3.41
C TYR A 128 -17.01 7.65 4.11
N GLN A 129 -17.59 8.79 3.74
CA GLN A 129 -18.92 9.19 4.20
C GLN A 129 -19.92 8.77 3.11
N GLN A 130 -20.94 8.01 3.51
CA GLN A 130 -22.11 7.71 2.67
C GLN A 130 -23.05 8.90 2.61
#